data_AF-A0A2E0Z0Y8-F1
#
_entry.id   AF-A0A2E0Z0Y8-F1
#
_cell.length_a   1.000
_cell.length_b   1.000
_cell.length_c   1.000
_cell.angle_alpha   90.00
_cell.angle_beta   90.00
_cell.angle_gamma   90.00
#
_symmetry.space_group_name_H-M   'P 1'
#
loop_
_entity.id
_entity.type
_entity.pdbx_description
1 polymer ?
#
loop_
_entity_poly.entity_id
_entity_poly.type
_entity_poly.pdbx_seq_one_letter_code
_entity_poly.pdbx_strand_id
1 'polypeptide(L)'
;MPIDECYHCGNNYHWSWTEAFEKFGFMDGDGQIQTHDVEDVLIEAGYEVKLDEWGLHNLVIISIKKNGIELIPHDDPKVTFGYDDPHDYLPAEIVQLLDEKLP
;
A
#
# COMPACT_ATOMS: atom_id res chain seq x y z
N MET A 1 8.75 0.16 -10.08
CA MET A 1 9.17 0.20 -8.69
C MET A 1 9.99 1.45 -8.48
N PRO A 2 9.49 2.42 -7.68
CA PRO A 2 10.14 3.70 -7.47
C PRO A 2 11.54 3.52 -6.93
N ILE A 3 12.38 4.54 -7.14
CA ILE A 3 13.70 4.60 -6.55
C ILE A 3 13.66 5.68 -5.47
N ASP A 4 14.10 5.33 -4.27
CA ASP A 4 14.30 6.30 -3.19
C ASP A 4 15.69 6.10 -2.55
N GLU A 5 16.14 7.08 -1.78
CA GLU A 5 17.39 7.06 -1.05
C GLU A 5 17.16 6.55 0.38
N CYS A 6 17.91 5.53 0.79
CA CYS A 6 17.82 4.97 2.13
C CYS A 6 18.33 5.98 3.18
N TYR A 7 17.48 6.36 4.13
CA TYR A 7 17.82 7.33 5.20
C TYR A 7 19.00 6.89 6.09
N HIS A 8 19.32 5.59 6.13
CA HIS A 8 20.42 5.07 6.96
C HIS A 8 21.78 5.05 6.27
N CYS A 9 21.83 4.69 4.98
CA CYS A 9 23.10 4.47 4.28
C CYS A 9 23.30 5.35 3.03
N GLY A 10 22.29 6.11 2.60
CA GLY A 10 22.36 6.99 1.42
C GLY A 10 22.43 6.25 0.09
N ASN A 11 22.26 4.92 0.08
CA ASN A 11 22.17 4.16 -1.16
C ASN A 11 20.74 4.22 -1.71
N ASN A 12 20.63 4.22 -3.04
CA ASN A 12 19.36 4.05 -3.71
C ASN A 12 18.82 2.63 -3.47
N TYR A 13 17.52 2.53 -3.26
CA TYR A 13 16.80 1.27 -3.21
C TYR A 13 15.50 1.35 -4.00
N HIS A 14 15.00 0.19 -4.39
CA HIS A 14 13.69 0.06 -5.01
C HIS A 14 12.67 -0.43 -3.98
N TRP A 15 11.45 0.02 -4.12
CA TRP A 15 10.31 -0.47 -3.33
C TRP A 15 9.07 -0.62 -4.22
N SER A 16 8.06 -1.31 -3.71
CA SER A 16 6.77 -1.49 -4.38
C SER A 16 5.66 -0.88 -3.53
N TRP A 17 4.72 -0.18 -4.17
CA TRP A 17 3.54 0.33 -3.47
C TRP A 17 2.68 -0.81 -2.89
N THR A 18 2.79 -2.03 -3.43
CA THR A 18 2.08 -3.21 -2.91
C THR A 18 2.46 -3.52 -1.47
N GLU A 19 3.69 -3.21 -1.07
CA GLU A 19 4.21 -3.46 0.29
C GLU A 19 3.39 -2.71 1.36
N ALA A 20 2.72 -1.61 0.98
CA ALA A 20 1.81 -0.86 1.86
C ALA A 20 0.51 -1.62 2.19
N PHE A 21 0.23 -2.73 1.53
CA PHE A 21 -0.92 -3.61 1.80
C PHE A 21 -0.50 -4.98 2.34
N GLU A 22 0.80 -5.28 2.33
CA GLU A 22 1.36 -6.57 2.70
C GLU A 22 1.76 -6.57 4.17
N LYS A 23 1.39 -7.65 4.87
CA LYS A 23 1.74 -7.83 6.28
C LYS A 23 3.25 -7.73 6.51
N PHE A 24 4.04 -8.33 5.63
CA PHE A 24 5.51 -8.41 5.72
C PHE A 24 6.23 -7.41 4.81
N GLY A 25 5.51 -6.43 4.24
CA GLY A 25 6.07 -5.40 3.37
C GLY A 25 7.15 -4.56 4.08
N PHE A 26 7.97 -3.86 3.30
CA PHE A 26 9.05 -2.99 3.78
C PHE A 26 9.99 -3.69 4.76
N MET A 27 10.43 -4.91 4.39
CA MET A 27 11.26 -5.77 5.25
C MET A 27 10.61 -6.07 6.60
N ASP A 28 9.35 -6.52 6.61
CA ASP A 28 8.57 -6.75 7.84
C ASP A 28 8.45 -5.50 8.71
N GLY A 29 8.36 -4.32 8.06
CA GLY A 29 8.37 -2.99 8.66
C GLY A 29 9.68 -2.53 9.32
N ASP A 30 10.73 -3.34 9.31
CA ASP A 30 12.08 -2.93 9.76
C ASP A 30 12.80 -2.05 8.72
N GLY A 31 12.30 -2.00 7.48
CA GLY A 31 12.81 -1.19 6.40
C GLY A 31 12.32 0.27 6.44
N GLN A 32 12.57 0.99 5.35
CA GLN A 32 12.00 2.31 5.15
C GLN A 32 10.57 2.17 4.64
N ILE A 33 9.61 2.37 5.55
CA ILE A 33 8.17 2.29 5.30
C ILE A 33 7.72 3.47 4.43
N GLN A 34 7.08 3.18 3.30
CA GLN A 34 6.58 4.17 2.34
C GLN A 34 5.03 4.16 2.24
N THR A 35 4.36 3.60 3.25
CA THR A 35 2.87 3.50 3.29
C THR A 35 2.21 4.87 3.17
N HIS A 36 2.83 5.92 3.73
CA HIS A 36 2.31 7.29 3.61
C HIS A 36 2.43 7.87 2.19
N ASP A 37 3.43 7.51 1.39
CA ASP A 37 3.50 7.94 -0.01
C ASP A 37 2.36 7.34 -0.84
N VAL A 38 1.99 6.09 -0.54
CA VAL A 38 0.83 5.43 -1.17
C VAL A 38 -0.48 6.08 -0.70
N GLU A 39 -0.59 6.39 0.59
CA GLU A 39 -1.74 7.11 1.16
C GLU A 39 -1.93 8.49 0.50
N ASP A 40 -0.86 9.27 0.37
CA ASP A 40 -0.91 10.62 -0.21
C ASP A 40 -1.41 10.59 -1.65
N VAL A 41 -0.92 9.66 -2.48
CA VAL A 41 -1.39 9.48 -3.86
C VAL A 41 -2.90 9.18 -3.92
N LEU A 42 -3.40 8.33 -3.01
CA LEU A 42 -4.81 7.98 -2.94
C LEU A 42 -5.67 9.16 -2.43
N ILE A 43 -5.22 9.88 -1.41
CA ILE A 43 -5.93 11.05 -0.89
C ILE A 43 -6.01 12.16 -1.95
N GLU A 44 -4.91 12.43 -2.67
CA GLU A 44 -4.89 13.40 -3.77
C GLU A 44 -5.85 13.03 -4.90
N ALA A 45 -6.06 11.74 -5.15
CA ALA A 45 -7.03 11.23 -6.11
C ALA A 45 -8.49 11.22 -5.58
N GLY A 46 -8.71 11.66 -4.34
CA GLY A 46 -10.03 11.81 -3.73
C GLY A 46 -10.57 10.56 -3.03
N TYR A 47 -9.70 9.63 -2.65
CA TYR A 47 -10.07 8.50 -1.79
C TYR A 47 -9.97 8.88 -0.32
N GLU A 48 -10.81 8.27 0.51
CA GLU A 48 -10.64 8.24 1.96
C GLU A 48 -9.82 6.99 2.32
N VAL A 49 -8.68 7.17 2.97
CA VAL A 49 -7.75 6.07 3.31
C VAL A 49 -7.70 5.89 4.82
N LYS A 50 -7.53 4.65 5.28
CA LYS A 50 -7.16 4.37 6.67
C LYS A 50 -5.98 3.44 6.74
N LEU A 51 -5.08 3.76 7.65
CA LEU A 51 -3.93 2.95 7.99
C LEU A 51 -4.14 2.25 9.34
N ASP A 52 -3.49 1.11 9.52
CA ASP A 52 -3.39 0.44 10.82
C ASP A 52 -2.04 -0.29 10.95
N GLU A 53 -1.58 -0.43 12.18
CA GLU A 53 -0.36 -1.20 12.47
C GLU A 53 -0.70 -2.70 12.52
N TRP A 54 -0.05 -3.51 11.69
CA TRP A 54 -0.21 -4.95 11.73
C TRP A 54 0.66 -5.55 12.84
N GLY A 55 0.29 -5.30 14.09
CA GLY A 55 1.03 -5.78 15.25
C GLY A 55 2.46 -5.22 15.28
N LEU A 56 3.46 -6.09 15.17
CA LEU A 56 4.89 -5.71 15.18
C LEU A 56 5.52 -5.74 13.77
N HIS A 57 4.70 -5.90 12.73
CA HIS A 57 5.18 -6.09 11.36
C HIS A 57 5.24 -4.74 10.65
N ASN A 58 4.17 -4.33 9.96
CA ASN A 58 4.19 -3.17 9.08
C ASN A 58 3.01 -2.23 9.33
N LEU A 59 3.13 -0.96 8.92
CA LEU A 59 2.00 -0.03 8.78
C LEU A 59 1.32 -0.29 7.45
N VAL A 60 0.04 -0.68 7.46
CA VAL A 60 -0.69 -1.11 6.25
C VAL A 60 -1.92 -0.25 5.96
N ILE A 61 -2.27 -0.12 4.69
CA ILE A 61 -3.55 0.47 4.24
C ILE A 61 -4.66 -0.57 4.41
N ILE A 62 -5.54 -0.36 5.38
CA ILE A 62 -6.64 -1.29 5.71
C ILE A 62 -8.00 -0.88 5.12
N SER A 63 -8.13 0.32 4.57
CA SER A 63 -9.39 0.80 3.98
C SER A 63 -9.10 1.82 2.90
N ILE A 64 -9.80 1.68 1.76
CA ILE A 64 -9.84 2.70 0.71
C ILE A 64 -11.31 2.88 0.35
N LYS A 65 -11.83 4.10 0.55
CA LYS A 65 -13.21 4.42 0.24
C LYS A 65 -13.33 5.52 -0.80
N LYS A 66 -14.37 5.43 -1.62
CA LYS A 66 -14.79 6.50 -2.52
C LYS A 66 -16.29 6.68 -2.41
N ASN A 67 -16.71 7.91 -2.09
CA ASN A 67 -18.13 8.22 -1.85
C ASN A 67 -18.77 7.29 -0.81
N GLY A 68 -18.03 6.95 0.26
CA GLY A 68 -18.47 6.06 1.33
C GLY A 68 -18.49 4.56 1.02
N ILE A 69 -18.12 4.14 -0.21
CA ILE A 69 -18.05 2.73 -0.61
C ILE A 69 -16.64 2.20 -0.36
N GLU A 70 -16.52 1.09 0.36
CA GLU A 70 -15.25 0.35 0.55
C GLU A 70 -14.82 -0.36 -0.73
N LEU A 71 -13.54 -0.21 -1.08
CA LEU A 71 -12.94 -0.74 -2.29
C LEU A 71 -11.99 -1.91 -2.01
N ILE A 72 -11.58 -2.12 -0.77
CA ILE A 72 -10.89 -3.36 -0.37
C ILE A 72 -11.95 -4.45 -0.06
N PRO A 73 -11.90 -5.62 -0.72
CA PRO A 73 -12.93 -6.65 -0.58
C PRO A 73 -12.74 -7.51 0.67
N HIS A 74 -12.80 -6.91 1.86
CA HIS A 74 -12.62 -7.60 3.15
C HIS A 74 -13.58 -8.77 3.38
N ASP A 75 -14.76 -8.74 2.77
CA ASP A 75 -15.78 -9.78 2.90
C ASP A 75 -15.68 -10.87 1.81
N ASP A 76 -14.72 -10.79 0.86
CA ASP A 76 -14.51 -11.83 -0.14
C ASP A 76 -13.64 -12.97 0.44
N PRO A 77 -14.18 -14.18 0.65
CA PRO A 77 -13.42 -15.29 1.22
C PRO A 77 -12.30 -15.82 0.31
N LYS A 78 -12.21 -15.36 -0.94
CA LYS A 78 -11.09 -15.68 -1.85
C LYS A 78 -9.89 -14.77 -1.65
N VAL A 79 -10.05 -13.66 -0.93
CA VAL A 79 -9.00 -12.68 -0.68
C VAL A 79 -8.50 -12.85 0.73
N THR A 80 -7.21 -13.09 0.86
CA THR A 80 -6.47 -13.11 2.12
C THR A 80 -5.72 -11.80 2.26
N PHE A 81 -6.41 -10.77 2.74
CA PHE A 81 -5.84 -9.44 2.94
C PHE A 81 -4.53 -9.50 3.75
N GLY A 82 -3.51 -8.76 3.31
CA GLY A 82 -2.16 -8.81 3.88
C GLY A 82 -1.24 -9.91 3.32
N TYR A 83 -1.77 -10.85 2.54
CA TYR A 83 -1.03 -11.99 1.98
C TYR A 83 -1.15 -12.13 0.46
N ASP A 84 -2.32 -11.80 -0.09
CA ASP A 84 -2.53 -11.79 -1.55
C ASP A 84 -1.99 -10.50 -2.19
N ASP A 85 -1.64 -10.57 -3.47
CA ASP A 85 -1.15 -9.42 -4.23
C ASP A 85 -2.28 -8.38 -4.41
N PRO A 86 -2.08 -7.12 -4.01
CA PRO A 86 -3.05 -6.04 -4.22
C PRO A 86 -3.50 -5.86 -5.67
N HIS A 87 -2.68 -6.23 -6.66
CA HIS A 87 -3.09 -6.21 -8.07
C HIS A 87 -4.27 -7.15 -8.39
N ASP A 88 -4.43 -8.21 -7.61
CA ASP A 88 -5.46 -9.24 -7.86
C ASP A 88 -6.83 -8.86 -7.29
N TYR A 89 -6.88 -8.00 -6.27
CA TYR A 89 -8.12 -7.69 -5.55
C TYR A 89 -8.50 -6.20 -5.51
N LEU A 90 -7.57 -5.27 -5.76
CA LEU A 90 -7.91 -3.86 -5.84
C LEU A 90 -8.62 -3.54 -7.17
N PRO A 91 -9.52 -2.55 -7.19
CA PRO A 91 -10.07 -2.03 -8.43
C PRO A 91 -8.96 -1.60 -9.40
N ALA A 92 -9.12 -1.93 -10.68
CA ALA A 92 -8.14 -1.60 -11.71
C ALA A 92 -7.80 -0.11 -11.79
N GLU A 93 -8.74 0.78 -11.44
CA GLU A 93 -8.49 2.23 -11.39
C GLU A 93 -7.52 2.66 -10.28
N ILE A 94 -7.48 1.94 -9.16
CA ILE A 94 -6.51 2.18 -8.08
C ILE A 94 -5.15 1.63 -8.48
N VAL A 95 -5.11 0.40 -9.02
CA VAL A 95 -3.87 -0.22 -9.49
C VAL A 95 -3.20 0.66 -10.54
N GLN A 96 -3.96 1.09 -11.56
CA GLN A 96 -3.44 1.97 -12.61
C GLN A 96 -2.93 3.30 -12.04
N LEU A 97 -3.67 3.91 -11.12
CA LEU A 97 -3.24 5.16 -10.47
C LEU A 97 -1.89 4.99 -9.76
N LEU A 98 -1.75 3.93 -8.96
CA LEU A 98 -0.54 3.68 -8.18
C LEU A 98 0.64 3.30 -9.08
N ASP A 99 0.43 2.48 -10.12
CA ASP A 99 1.45 2.17 -11.12
C ASP A 99 1.93 3.41 -11.89
N GLU A 100 1.03 4.35 -12.20
CA GLU A 100 1.40 5.59 -12.90
C GLU A 100 2.14 6.59 -12.00
N LYS A 101 1.78 6.66 -10.72
CA LYS A 101 2.32 7.64 -9.77
C LYS A 101 3.55 7.16 -9.02
N LEU A 102 3.66 5.85 -8.82
CA LEU A 102 4.73 5.16 -8.11
C LEU A 102 5.31 4.05 -9.02
N PRO A 103 5.90 4.43 -10.18
CA PRO A 103 6.24 3.52 -11.27
C PRO A 103 7.46 2.65 -11.04
#